data_AF-A0A077WZV0-F1
#
_entry.id   AF-A0A077WZV0-F1
#
_cell.length_a   1.000
_cell.length_b   1.000
_cell.length_c   1.000
_cell.angle_alpha   90.00
_cell.angle_beta   90.00
_cell.angle_gamma   90.00
#
_symmetry.space_group_name_H-M   'P 1'
#
loop_
_entity.id
_entity.type
_entity.pdbx_description
1 polymer ?
#
loop_
_entity_poly.entity_id
_entity_poly.type
_entity_poly.pdbx_seq_one_letter_code
_entity_poly.pdbx_strand_id
1 'polypeptide(L)'
;MLDLLQQCHLDQCTDKSHLQLKLVSSDGATKTHSLWYGETDPAKALYTKETQHRFSIDPGYFIDYLQYFHPRVTDVAIECTPDAVKLKSYWSEGVSSSNDRPMYSEFTINSCDFTSYIIRRNVQLAFGLKEFKTALNYAMETKGLISAYFDEPGKPIVFTAEIPGSIIADFALVTKAEESVPTQVSANHSGISYGSRTAYR
;
A
#
# COMPACT_ATOMS: atom_id res chain seq x y z
N MET A 1 20.79 12.95 13.21
CA MET A 1 21.51 13.61 12.07
C MET A 1 20.62 14.63 11.37
N LEU A 2 19.29 14.43 11.30
CA LEU A 2 18.33 15.44 10.82
C LEU A 2 17.96 16.50 11.88
N ASP A 3 18.23 16.26 13.18
CA ASP A 3 17.86 17.17 14.29
C ASP A 3 18.63 18.50 14.32
N LEU A 4 19.59 18.69 13.41
CA LEU A 4 20.34 19.93 13.26
C LEU A 4 19.82 20.79 12.12
N LEU A 5 19.00 20.27 11.20
CA LEU A 5 18.53 21.03 10.04
C LEU A 5 17.34 21.92 10.44
N GLN A 6 17.48 23.23 10.26
CA GLN A 6 16.41 24.20 10.57
C GLN A 6 15.67 24.68 9.34
N GLN A 7 16.39 24.90 8.23
CA GLN A 7 15.80 25.45 7.01
C GLN A 7 16.29 24.71 5.78
N CYS A 8 15.39 24.57 4.82
CA CYS A 8 15.64 24.02 3.50
C CYS A 8 15.11 25.03 2.48
N HIS A 9 16.00 25.58 1.67
CA HIS A 9 15.64 26.51 0.58
C HIS A 9 15.94 25.84 -0.75
N LEU A 10 14.99 25.93 -1.69
CA LEU A 10 15.13 25.42 -3.04
C LEU A 10 14.93 26.57 -4.02
N ASP A 11 16.03 27.09 -4.57
CA ASP A 11 16.03 28.22 -5.48
C ASP A 11 16.24 27.74 -6.92
N GLN A 12 15.45 28.22 -7.89
CA GLN A 12 15.69 27.93 -9.30
C GLN A 12 16.72 28.91 -9.88
N CYS A 13 17.83 28.37 -10.39
CA CYS A 13 18.86 29.14 -11.10
C CYS A 13 18.57 29.07 -12.60
N THR A 14 17.72 29.98 -13.09
CA THR A 14 17.19 29.97 -14.48
C THR A 14 18.26 30.19 -15.54
N ASP A 15 19.36 30.86 -15.20
CA ASP A 15 20.51 31.10 -16.09
C ASP A 15 21.38 29.85 -16.31
N LYS A 16 21.23 28.80 -15.48
CA LYS A 16 22.17 27.66 -15.43
C LYS A 16 21.49 26.29 -15.34
N SER A 17 20.19 26.19 -15.63
CA SER A 17 19.42 24.91 -15.66
C SER A 17 19.67 23.99 -14.47
N HIS A 18 19.79 24.55 -13.27
CA HIS A 18 19.90 23.77 -12.04
C HIS A 18 19.11 24.44 -10.90
N LEU A 19 18.74 23.62 -9.92
CA LEU A 19 18.18 24.06 -8.65
C LEU A 19 19.29 24.13 -7.62
N GLN A 20 19.26 25.15 -6.78
CA GLN A 20 20.17 25.30 -5.65
C GLN A 20 19.42 24.90 -4.37
N LEU A 21 19.81 23.76 -3.80
CA LEU A 21 19.33 23.28 -2.51
C LEU A 21 20.27 23.79 -1.41
N LYS A 22 19.77 24.67 -0.54
CA LYS A 22 20.50 25.16 0.64
C LYS A 22 19.90 24.57 1.90
N LEU A 23 20.74 23.90 2.67
CA LEU A 23 20.43 23.28 3.95
C LEU A 23 21.11 24.09 5.04
N VAL A 24 20.34 24.72 5.93
CA VAL A 24 20.85 25.55 7.03
C VAL A 24 20.66 24.81 8.34
N SER A 25 21.75 24.57 9.07
CA SER A 25 21.69 23.95 10.38
C SER A 25 21.52 24.97 11.51
N SER A 26 21.17 24.46 12.69
CA SER A 26 20.90 25.25 13.91
C SER A 26 22.11 26.03 14.44
N ASP A 27 23.32 25.62 14.08
CA ASP A 27 24.58 26.32 14.37
C ASP A 27 24.92 27.39 13.31
N GLY A 28 24.06 27.58 12.31
CA GLY A 28 24.25 28.53 11.21
C GLY A 28 25.10 28.00 10.05
N ALA A 29 25.64 26.78 10.13
CA ALA A 29 26.35 26.21 9.00
C ALA A 29 25.38 25.98 7.82
N THR A 30 25.84 26.33 6.61
CA THR A 30 25.03 26.19 5.39
C THR A 30 25.71 25.25 4.42
N LYS A 31 24.99 24.19 4.01
CA LYS A 31 25.42 23.28 2.96
C LYS A 31 24.61 23.52 1.70
N THR A 32 25.30 23.72 0.59
CA THR A 32 24.68 24.06 -0.69
C THR A 32 24.94 22.94 -1.71
N HIS A 33 23.89 22.52 -2.41
CA HIS A 33 23.93 21.48 -3.45
C HIS A 33 23.29 22.00 -4.75
N SER A 34 23.92 21.72 -5.89
CA SER A 34 23.36 22.03 -7.22
C SER A 34 22.74 20.77 -7.81
N LEU A 35 21.44 20.82 -8.10
CA LEU A 35 20.66 19.74 -8.71
C LEU A 35 20.36 20.12 -10.15
N TRP A 36 21.03 19.48 -11.10
CA TRP A 36 20.84 19.72 -12.52
C TRP A 36 19.55 19.04 -13.01
N TYR A 37 18.79 19.72 -13.86
CA TYR A 37 17.55 19.19 -14.43
C TYR A 37 17.52 19.36 -15.95
N GLY A 38 16.74 18.51 -16.62
CA GLY A 38 16.39 18.65 -18.03
C GLY A 38 14.91 19.01 -18.17
N GLU A 39 14.55 19.70 -19.24
CA GLU A 39 13.16 19.93 -19.59
C GLU A 39 12.52 18.60 -20.05
N THR A 40 11.33 18.31 -19.52
CA THR A 40 10.51 17.16 -19.91
C THR A 40 9.05 17.57 -19.90
N ASP A 41 8.23 16.87 -20.67
CA ASP A 41 6.78 17.04 -20.63
C ASP A 41 6.27 16.80 -19.20
N PRO A 42 5.32 17.62 -18.71
CA PRO A 42 4.68 17.38 -17.43
C PRO A 42 4.04 15.99 -17.39
N ALA A 43 4.32 15.23 -16.32
CA ALA A 43 3.64 13.98 -16.08
C ALA A 43 2.13 14.24 -15.91
N LYS A 44 1.32 13.65 -16.78
CA LYS A 44 -0.14 13.69 -16.65
C LYS A 44 -0.60 12.48 -15.86
N ALA A 45 -1.42 12.70 -14.83
CA ALA A 45 -2.08 11.61 -14.15
C ALA A 45 -3.03 10.90 -15.12
N LEU A 46 -2.85 9.58 -15.28
CA LEU A 46 -3.70 8.73 -16.12
C LEU A 46 -4.75 7.96 -15.30
N TYR A 47 -5.12 8.49 -14.13
CA TYR A 47 -6.10 7.90 -13.21
C TYR A 47 -7.15 8.93 -12.78
N THR A 48 -8.26 8.43 -12.22
CA THR A 48 -9.40 9.21 -11.72
C THR A 48 -9.75 8.72 -10.31
N LYS A 49 -10.28 9.62 -9.46
CA LYS A 49 -10.82 9.29 -8.13
C LYS A 49 -12.36 9.33 -8.11
N GLU A 50 -12.98 9.58 -9.25
CA GLU A 50 -14.43 9.51 -9.47
C GLU A 50 -14.89 8.05 -9.55
N THR A 51 -14.71 7.32 -8.45
CA THR A 51 -14.95 5.87 -8.36
C THR A 51 -16.17 5.54 -7.51
N GLN A 52 -16.73 4.34 -7.75
CA GLN A 52 -17.87 3.81 -7.02
C GLN A 52 -17.49 3.27 -5.65
N HIS A 53 -16.25 2.82 -5.48
CA HIS A 53 -15.74 2.28 -4.23
C HIS A 53 -14.66 3.18 -3.64
N ARG A 54 -14.78 3.42 -2.34
CA ARG A 54 -13.78 4.15 -1.57
C ARG A 54 -13.83 3.80 -0.10
N PHE A 55 -12.68 3.87 0.56
CA PHE A 55 -12.59 3.84 2.01
C PHE A 55 -11.47 4.75 2.51
N SER A 56 -11.49 5.11 3.79
CA SER A 56 -10.40 5.79 4.48
C SER A 56 -10.18 5.16 5.85
N ILE A 57 -8.92 4.89 6.20
CA ILE A 57 -8.55 4.20 7.45
C ILE A 57 -7.19 4.68 7.95
N ASP A 58 -6.92 4.43 9.23
CA ASP A 58 -5.57 4.50 9.78
C ASP A 58 -4.69 3.43 9.08
N PRO A 59 -3.57 3.82 8.42
CA PRO A 59 -2.69 2.88 7.72
C PRO A 59 -2.10 1.79 8.62
N GLY A 60 -2.05 2.00 9.94
CA GLY A 60 -1.59 1.03 10.94
C GLY A 60 -2.33 -0.30 10.87
N TYR A 61 -3.63 -0.31 10.60
CA TYR A 61 -4.42 -1.54 10.46
C TYR A 61 -3.85 -2.47 9.39
N PHE A 62 -3.45 -1.93 8.24
CA PHE A 62 -2.86 -2.75 7.18
C PHE A 62 -1.42 -3.14 7.51
N ILE A 63 -0.62 -2.23 8.06
CA ILE A 63 0.78 -2.50 8.40
C ILE A 63 0.91 -3.63 9.42
N ASP A 64 0.07 -3.60 10.46
CA ASP A 64 0.04 -4.61 11.52
C ASP A 64 -0.27 -6.00 10.99
N TYR A 65 -1.01 -6.12 9.87
CA TYR A 65 -1.26 -7.40 9.22
C TYR A 65 -0.17 -7.78 8.22
N LEU A 66 0.35 -6.82 7.46
CA LEU A 66 1.38 -7.06 6.46
C LEU A 66 2.71 -7.54 7.03
N GLN A 67 2.98 -7.34 8.32
CA GLN A 67 4.17 -7.90 8.99
C GLN A 67 4.12 -9.43 9.09
N TYR A 68 2.95 -10.05 9.04
CA TYR A 68 2.78 -11.51 9.12
C TYR A 68 2.87 -12.21 7.77
N PHE A 69 2.95 -11.44 6.68
CA PHE A 69 3.00 -11.99 5.33
C PHE A 69 4.38 -12.62 5.08
N HIS A 70 4.38 -13.78 4.43
CA HIS A 70 5.63 -14.47 4.11
C HIS A 70 6.53 -13.55 3.24
N PRO A 71 7.85 -13.45 3.49
CA PRO A 71 8.75 -12.53 2.77
C PRO A 71 8.81 -12.69 1.24
N ARG A 72 8.45 -13.88 0.73
CA ARG A 72 8.35 -14.19 -0.71
C ARG A 72 7.06 -13.65 -1.38
N VAL A 73 6.11 -13.12 -0.63
CA VAL A 73 4.87 -12.56 -1.19
C VAL A 73 5.20 -11.23 -1.87
N THR A 74 4.90 -11.14 -3.17
CA THR A 74 5.12 -9.94 -3.99
C THR A 74 3.85 -9.15 -4.24
N ASP A 75 2.69 -9.78 -4.10
CA ASP A 75 1.39 -9.21 -4.39
C ASP A 75 0.43 -9.48 -3.24
N VAL A 76 -0.59 -8.63 -3.13
CA VAL A 76 -1.70 -8.83 -2.21
C VAL A 76 -3.01 -8.70 -2.94
N ALA A 77 -4.06 -9.27 -2.35
CA ALA A 77 -5.42 -9.02 -2.76
C ALA A 77 -6.22 -8.38 -1.62
N ILE A 78 -7.05 -7.40 -1.96
CA ILE A 78 -8.11 -6.91 -1.08
C ILE A 78 -9.45 -7.43 -1.60
N GLU A 79 -10.25 -8.04 -0.75
CA GLU A 79 -11.66 -8.36 -1.03
C GLU A 79 -12.52 -7.41 -0.20
N CYS A 80 -13.20 -6.49 -0.87
CA CYS A 80 -14.05 -5.49 -0.24
C CYS A 80 -15.51 -5.89 -0.41
N THR A 81 -16.24 -5.94 0.70
CA THR A 81 -17.70 -6.08 0.76
C THR A 81 -18.30 -4.86 1.46
N PRO A 82 -19.63 -4.67 1.49
CA PRO A 82 -20.24 -3.62 2.29
C PRO A 82 -19.90 -3.65 3.79
N ASP A 83 -19.49 -4.81 4.32
CA ASP A 83 -19.30 -5.03 5.76
C ASP A 83 -17.82 -5.14 6.20
N ALA A 84 -16.90 -5.42 5.28
CA ALA A 84 -15.50 -5.68 5.62
C ALA A 84 -14.54 -5.59 4.43
N VAL A 85 -13.26 -5.42 4.75
CA VAL A 85 -12.13 -5.63 3.84
C VAL A 85 -11.33 -6.83 4.31
N LYS A 86 -11.10 -7.81 3.44
CA LYS A 86 -10.13 -8.88 3.67
C LYS A 86 -8.83 -8.58 2.95
N LEU A 87 -7.72 -8.59 3.66
CA LEU A 87 -6.37 -8.50 3.12
C LEU A 87 -5.77 -9.90 3.01
N LYS A 88 -5.36 -10.29 1.81
CA LYS A 88 -4.90 -11.63 1.47
C LYS A 88 -3.52 -11.59 0.82
N SER A 89 -2.64 -12.53 1.16
CA SER A 89 -1.44 -12.80 0.37
C SER A 89 -1.84 -13.30 -1.02
N TYR A 90 -1.15 -12.85 -2.06
CA TYR A 90 -1.45 -13.25 -3.43
C TYR A 90 -0.19 -13.72 -4.16
N TRP A 91 -0.34 -14.74 -5.00
CA TRP A 91 0.71 -15.23 -5.91
C TRP A 91 0.11 -15.52 -7.29
N SER A 92 0.83 -15.17 -8.35
CA SER A 92 0.42 -15.49 -9.73
C SER A 92 0.51 -16.99 -10.02
N GLU A 93 -0.33 -17.47 -10.93
CA GLU A 93 -0.17 -18.82 -11.49
C GLU A 93 1.16 -18.91 -12.25
N GLY A 94 1.97 -19.92 -11.92
CA GLY A 94 3.37 -20.05 -12.36
C GLY A 94 4.25 -20.74 -11.31
N VAL A 95 3.82 -20.76 -10.04
CA VAL A 95 4.39 -21.64 -9.01
C VAL A 95 3.99 -23.08 -9.35
N SER A 96 4.89 -23.78 -10.06
CA SER A 96 4.66 -25.04 -10.77
C SER A 96 4.37 -26.26 -9.89
N SER A 97 4.20 -26.10 -8.58
CA SER A 97 3.75 -27.15 -7.67
C SER A 97 3.26 -26.55 -6.36
N SER A 98 2.30 -27.21 -5.70
CA SER A 98 1.76 -26.81 -4.39
C SER A 98 2.84 -26.64 -3.31
N ASN A 99 4.01 -27.27 -3.48
CA ASN A 99 5.08 -27.34 -2.50
C ASN A 99 5.96 -26.09 -2.43
N ASP A 100 5.89 -25.17 -3.41
CA ASP A 100 6.69 -23.94 -3.40
C ASP A 100 5.87 -22.68 -3.10
N ARG A 101 4.55 -22.82 -2.88
CA ARG A 101 3.70 -21.68 -2.53
C ARG A 101 4.05 -21.16 -1.13
N PRO A 102 4.31 -19.85 -0.96
CA PRO A 102 4.43 -19.24 0.36
C PRO A 102 3.18 -19.48 1.21
N MET A 103 3.33 -19.36 2.53
CA MET A 103 2.20 -19.44 3.46
C MET A 103 1.12 -18.43 3.07
N TYR A 104 -0.13 -18.91 2.93
CA TYR A 104 -1.29 -18.04 2.72
C TYR A 104 -1.63 -17.33 4.02
N SER A 105 -1.88 -16.03 3.94
CA SER A 105 -2.30 -15.21 5.07
C SER A 105 -3.53 -14.40 4.69
N GLU A 106 -4.51 -14.36 5.57
CA GLU A 106 -5.75 -13.62 5.40
C GLU A 106 -6.11 -12.93 6.72
N PHE A 107 -6.44 -11.65 6.62
CA PHE A 107 -6.88 -10.83 7.75
C PHE A 107 -8.13 -10.05 7.34
N THR A 108 -9.04 -9.83 8.28
CA THR A 108 -10.30 -9.12 8.02
C THR A 108 -10.37 -7.87 8.89
N ILE A 109 -10.66 -6.73 8.27
CA ILE A 109 -10.94 -5.46 8.94
C ILE A 109 -12.43 -5.20 8.76
N ASN A 110 -13.15 -4.92 9.86
CA ASN A 110 -14.57 -4.63 9.79
C ASN A 110 -14.79 -3.21 9.25
N SER A 111 -15.87 -2.97 8.49
CA SER A 111 -16.20 -1.64 7.97
C SER A 111 -16.32 -0.57 9.05
N CYS A 112 -16.67 -0.94 10.29
CA CYS A 112 -16.76 -0.02 11.43
C CYS A 112 -15.40 0.52 11.90
N ASP A 113 -14.29 -0.13 11.54
CA ASP A 113 -12.93 0.34 11.88
C ASP A 113 -12.44 1.43 10.91
N PHE A 114 -13.16 1.67 9.81
CA PHE A 114 -12.84 2.68 8.82
C PHE A 114 -13.46 4.03 9.18
N THR A 115 -12.71 5.12 8.96
CA THR A 115 -13.23 6.48 9.13
C THR A 115 -14.32 6.82 8.10
N SER A 116 -14.18 6.29 6.88
CA SER A 116 -15.24 6.32 5.88
C SER A 116 -15.19 5.04 5.05
N TYR A 117 -16.36 4.53 4.66
CA TYR A 117 -16.46 3.25 3.97
C TYR A 117 -17.66 3.24 3.02
N ILE A 118 -17.39 3.17 1.72
CA ILE A 118 -18.43 3.13 0.67
C ILE A 118 -18.05 2.05 -0.33
N ILE A 119 -18.64 0.87 -0.17
CA ILE A 119 -18.51 -0.26 -1.09
C ILE A 119 -19.91 -0.62 -1.61
N ARG A 120 -20.14 -0.41 -2.92
CA ARG A 120 -21.47 -0.58 -3.56
C ARG A 120 -21.74 -2.01 -4.00
N ARG A 121 -20.68 -2.77 -4.29
CA ARG A 121 -20.71 -4.18 -4.68
C ARG A 121 -19.45 -4.87 -4.18
N ASN A 122 -19.52 -6.18 -4.03
CA ASN A 122 -18.34 -6.96 -3.70
C ASN A 122 -17.32 -6.85 -4.84
N VAL A 123 -16.07 -6.57 -4.49
CA VAL A 123 -14.97 -6.45 -5.45
C VAL A 123 -13.70 -6.99 -4.83
N GLN A 124 -12.90 -7.71 -5.63
CA GLN A 124 -11.60 -8.19 -5.24
C GLN A 124 -10.54 -7.63 -6.18
N LEU A 125 -9.51 -6.98 -5.65
CA LEU A 125 -8.41 -6.42 -6.44
C LEU A 125 -7.09 -7.04 -5.99
N ALA A 126 -6.24 -7.40 -6.94
CA ALA A 126 -4.87 -7.84 -6.65
C ALA A 126 -3.86 -6.86 -7.24
N PHE A 127 -2.82 -6.51 -6.47
CA PHE A 127 -1.81 -5.51 -6.84
C PHE A 127 -0.50 -5.73 -6.07
N GLY A 128 0.54 -5.00 -6.47
CA GLY A 128 1.89 -5.12 -5.90
C GLY A 128 1.95 -4.73 -4.42
N LEU A 129 2.56 -5.61 -3.61
CA LEU A 129 2.72 -5.40 -2.16
C LEU A 129 3.72 -4.29 -1.87
N LYS A 130 4.77 -4.17 -2.68
CA LYS A 130 5.84 -3.18 -2.45
C LYS A 130 5.28 -1.76 -2.53
N GLU A 131 4.54 -1.46 -3.59
CA GLU A 131 3.93 -0.16 -3.83
C GLU A 131 2.87 0.14 -2.76
N PHE A 132 2.10 -0.87 -2.35
CA PHE A 132 1.12 -0.71 -1.28
C PHE A 132 1.78 -0.36 0.05
N LYS A 133 2.85 -1.07 0.43
CA LYS A 133 3.67 -0.74 1.61
C LYS A 133 4.24 0.67 1.53
N THR A 134 4.67 1.12 0.34
CA THR A 134 5.16 2.49 0.15
C THR A 134 4.07 3.52 0.47
N ALA A 135 2.85 3.35 -0.04
CA ALA A 135 1.74 4.25 0.24
C ALA A 135 1.37 4.27 1.74
N LEU A 136 1.30 3.10 2.37
CA LEU A 136 1.00 2.96 3.80
C LEU A 136 2.06 3.63 4.68
N ASN A 137 3.33 3.35 4.42
CA ASN A 137 4.43 3.94 5.18
C ASN A 137 4.46 5.47 5.03
N TYR A 138 4.19 5.98 3.83
CA TYR A 138 4.09 7.42 3.63
C TYR A 138 2.96 8.03 4.48
N ALA A 139 1.79 7.40 4.52
CA ALA A 139 0.68 7.84 5.37
C ALA A 139 1.03 7.77 6.88
N MET A 140 1.77 6.75 7.32
CA MET A 140 2.26 6.66 8.70
C MET A 140 3.21 7.79 9.08
N GLU A 141 4.23 8.04 8.24
CA GLU A 141 5.23 9.09 8.49
C GLU A 141 4.60 10.48 8.52
N THR A 142 3.56 10.67 7.71
CA THR A 142 2.78 11.91 7.67
C THR A 142 1.69 11.98 8.75
N LYS A 143 1.53 10.92 9.55
CA LYS A 143 0.49 10.78 10.59
C LYS A 143 -0.92 11.07 10.07
N GLY A 144 -1.16 10.70 8.81
CA GLY A 144 -2.41 10.90 8.11
C GLY A 144 -3.20 9.59 7.96
N LEU A 145 -4.44 9.72 7.50
CA LEU A 145 -5.23 8.59 7.03
C LEU A 145 -4.78 8.21 5.61
N ILE A 146 -5.01 6.95 5.25
CA ILE A 146 -4.91 6.50 3.86
C ILE A 146 -6.32 6.29 3.29
N SER A 147 -6.62 6.96 2.19
CA SER A 147 -7.84 6.77 1.40
C SER A 147 -7.55 5.90 0.18
N ALA A 148 -8.48 5.02 -0.18
CA ALA A 148 -8.42 4.22 -1.39
C ALA A 148 -9.61 4.55 -2.30
N TYR A 149 -9.36 4.67 -3.61
CA TYR A 149 -10.36 4.90 -4.65
C TYR A 149 -10.19 3.85 -5.75
N PHE A 150 -11.26 3.11 -6.06
CA PHE A 150 -11.20 1.99 -7.00
C PHE A 150 -12.58 1.59 -7.53
N ASP A 151 -12.59 0.81 -8.61
CA ASP A 151 -13.82 0.27 -9.21
C ASP A 151 -13.76 -1.24 -9.42
N GLU A 152 -12.99 -1.73 -10.39
CA GLU A 152 -12.99 -3.13 -10.79
C GLU A 152 -11.60 -3.62 -11.19
N PRO A 153 -11.37 -4.95 -11.20
CA PRO A 153 -10.09 -5.54 -11.60
C PRO A 153 -9.63 -5.03 -12.97
N GLY A 154 -8.32 -4.82 -13.12
CA GLY A 154 -7.72 -4.25 -14.33
C GLY A 154 -7.75 -2.72 -14.39
N LYS A 155 -8.55 -2.03 -13.56
CA LYS A 155 -8.46 -0.57 -13.36
C LYS A 155 -7.55 -0.24 -12.17
N PRO A 156 -6.82 0.88 -12.18
CA PRO A 156 -5.96 1.24 -11.07
C PRO A 156 -6.73 1.41 -9.75
N ILE A 157 -6.11 1.01 -8.64
CA ILE A 157 -6.49 1.47 -7.31
C ILE A 157 -5.60 2.66 -6.96
N VAL A 158 -6.21 3.75 -6.50
CA VAL A 158 -5.49 4.97 -6.12
C VAL A 158 -5.52 5.09 -4.61
N PHE A 159 -4.34 5.01 -3.99
CA PHE A 159 -4.19 5.34 -2.57
C PHE A 159 -3.77 6.80 -2.42
N THR A 160 -4.49 7.54 -1.60
CA THR A 160 -4.19 8.94 -1.28
C THR A 160 -3.83 9.05 0.19
N ALA A 161 -2.64 9.57 0.45
CA ALA A 161 -2.24 10.04 1.77
C ALA A 161 -2.33 11.58 1.76
N GLU A 162 -3.14 12.13 2.65
CA GLU A 162 -3.35 13.57 2.75
C GLU A 162 -3.08 14.06 4.17
N ILE A 163 -2.28 15.12 4.27
CA ILE A 163 -2.20 15.98 5.44
C ILE A 163 -3.07 17.21 5.12
N PRO A 164 -4.18 17.43 5.83
CA PRO A 164 -5.08 18.55 5.57
C PRO A 164 -4.32 19.88 5.45
N GLY A 165 -4.48 20.55 4.31
CA GLY A 165 -3.90 21.87 4.05
C GLY A 165 -2.39 21.88 3.76
N SER A 166 -1.75 20.73 3.52
CA SER A 166 -0.30 20.66 3.32
C SER A 166 0.12 19.79 2.14
N ILE A 167 0.00 18.47 2.26
CA ILE A 167 0.55 17.53 1.28
C ILE A 167 -0.52 16.52 0.88
N ILE A 168 -0.66 16.32 -0.42
CA ILE A 168 -1.45 15.24 -1.00
C ILE A 168 -0.49 14.39 -1.83
N ALA A 169 -0.40 13.11 -1.53
CA ALA A 169 0.36 12.14 -2.29
C ALA A 169 -0.56 11.04 -2.81
N ASP A 170 -0.55 10.84 -4.13
CA ASP A 170 -1.34 9.82 -4.80
C ASP A 170 -0.44 8.71 -5.34
N PHE A 171 -0.79 7.48 -4.96
CA PHE A 171 -0.15 6.25 -5.37
C PHE A 171 -1.15 5.45 -6.21
N ALA A 172 -1.06 5.57 -7.53
CA ALA A 172 -1.88 4.81 -8.46
C ALA A 172 -1.21 3.47 -8.79
N LEU A 173 -1.80 2.37 -8.30
CA LEU A 173 -1.31 1.01 -8.49
C LEU A 173 -2.14 0.30 -9.56
N VAL A 174 -1.46 -0.34 -10.50
CA VAL A 174 -2.10 -1.21 -11.49
C VAL A 174 -2.64 -2.45 -10.78
N THR A 175 -3.91 -2.78 -11.03
CA THR A 175 -4.52 -4.01 -10.53
C THR A 175 -4.53 -5.08 -11.61
N LYS A 176 -4.47 -6.34 -11.19
CA LYS A 176 -4.55 -7.49 -12.09
C LYS A 176 -5.97 -7.62 -12.65
N ALA A 177 -6.08 -8.07 -13.91
CA ALA A 177 -7.36 -8.32 -14.55
C ALA A 177 -8.08 -9.54 -13.93
N GLU A 178 -9.40 -9.56 -14.03
CA GLU A 178 -10.29 -10.52 -13.36
C GLU A 178 -9.93 -12.00 -13.66
N GLU A 179 -9.54 -12.30 -14.90
CA GLU A 179 -9.12 -13.64 -15.35
C GLU A 179 -7.86 -14.19 -14.64
N SER A 180 -7.11 -13.32 -13.96
CA SER A 180 -5.86 -13.69 -13.30
C SER A 180 -5.98 -13.84 -11.80
N VAL A 181 -7.16 -13.57 -11.20
CA VAL A 181 -7.47 -13.62 -9.76
C VAL A 181 -8.16 -14.94 -9.42
N PRO A 182 -7.42 -16.02 -9.11
CA PRO A 182 -8.03 -17.23 -8.62
C PRO A 182 -8.66 -16.97 -7.24
N THR A 183 -9.84 -17.53 -7.00
CA THR A 183 -10.42 -17.65 -5.65
C THR A 183 -9.52 -18.58 -4.84
N GLN A 184 -8.51 -18.02 -4.17
CA GLN A 184 -7.62 -18.79 -3.32
C GLN A 184 -8.38 -19.16 -2.04
N VAL A 185 -8.99 -20.35 -2.05
CA VAL A 185 -9.64 -20.93 -0.88
C VAL A 185 -8.58 -21.46 0.09
N SER A 186 -8.61 -20.98 1.33
CA SER A 186 -7.92 -21.64 2.44
C SER A 186 -8.41 -23.09 2.54
N ALA A 187 -7.51 -24.06 2.37
CA ALA A 187 -7.78 -25.42 2.77
C ALA A 187 -7.97 -25.44 4.29
N ASN A 188 -9.20 -25.71 4.75
CA ASN A 188 -9.50 -25.89 6.18
C ASN A 188 -8.62 -27.00 6.74
N HIS A 189 -7.61 -26.65 7.54
CA HIS A 189 -6.86 -27.62 8.32
C HIS A 189 -7.63 -27.97 9.61
N SER A 190 -8.83 -28.53 9.47
CA SER A 190 -9.55 -29.16 10.58
C SER A 190 -9.03 -30.58 10.75
N GLY A 191 -8.13 -30.82 11.71
CA GLY A 191 -7.60 -32.15 11.95
C GLY A 191 -6.60 -32.27 13.09
N ILE A 192 -6.94 -31.82 14.30
CA ILE A 192 -6.30 -32.35 15.51
C ILE A 192 -7.25 -33.42 16.07
N SER A 193 -7.06 -34.66 15.61
CA SER A 193 -7.60 -35.84 16.29
C SER A 193 -6.72 -36.11 17.51
N TYR A 194 -7.25 -35.90 18.72
CA TYR A 194 -6.61 -36.37 19.94
C TYR A 194 -6.62 -37.91 19.93
N GLY A 195 -5.48 -38.50 19.58
CA GLY A 195 -5.25 -39.93 19.72
C GLY A 195 -5.24 -40.32 21.19
N SER A 196 -6.23 -41.08 21.61
CA SER A 196 -6.33 -41.74 22.91
C SER A 196 -5.09 -42.63 23.12
N ARG A 197 -4.28 -42.33 24.13
CA ARG A 197 -3.22 -43.24 24.60
C ARG A 197 -3.87 -44.43 25.30
N THR A 198 -3.88 -45.57 24.65
CA THR A 198 -4.14 -46.87 25.28
C THR A 198 -2.88 -47.27 26.07
N ALA A 199 -3.04 -47.46 27.38
CA ALA A 199 -2.02 -47.99 28.26
C ALA A 199 -1.78 -49.49 27.97
N TYR A 200 -0.52 -49.92 27.90
CA TYR A 200 -0.16 -51.34 27.97
C TYR A 200 0.47 -51.64 29.33
N ARG A 201 -0.03 -52.72 29.94
CA ARG A 201 0.61 -53.50 31.00
C ARG A 201 1.79 -54.28 30.43
#